data_AF-A0A1Y1VTU1-F1
#
_entry.id   AF-A0A1Y1VTU1-F1
#
_cell.length_a   1.000
_cell.length_b   1.000
_cell.length_c   1.000
_cell.angle_alpha   90.00
_cell.angle_beta   90.00
_cell.angle_gamma   90.00
#
_symmetry.space_group_name_H-M   'P 1'
#
loop_
_entity.id
_entity.type
_entity.pdbx_description
1 polymer ?
#
loop_
_entity_poly.entity_id
_entity_poly.type
_entity_poly.pdbx_seq_one_letter_code
_entity_poly.pdbx_strand_id
1 'polypeptide(L)'
;CFSKSLKPSYPCCKNDKVVYVDKSGEWGIENGKWCGIGNGYDPSNTCFSLALGYPCCQSCKVLYTDKSGDWGVENKKWCGIKDSCASPIENP
;
A
#
# COMPACT_ATOMS: atom_id res chain seq x y z
N CYS A 1 2.09 -6.87 0.59
CA CYS A 1 1.49 -8.13 0.12
C CYS A 1 2.15 -9.30 0.84
N PHE A 2 1.41 -10.40 1.04
CA PHE A 2 1.88 -11.60 1.73
C PHE A 2 3.07 -12.29 1.04
N SER A 3 3.18 -12.15 -0.28
CA SER A 3 4.15 -12.92 -1.08
C SER A 3 5.61 -12.51 -0.86
N LYS A 4 5.86 -11.29 -0.35
CA LYS A 4 7.21 -10.85 0.08
C LYS A 4 7.71 -11.63 1.30
N SER A 5 6.80 -12.15 2.13
CA SER A 5 7.12 -12.89 3.36
C SER A 5 7.29 -14.40 3.14
N LEU A 6 7.11 -14.88 1.90
CA LEU A 6 7.34 -16.27 1.53
C LEU A 6 8.83 -16.55 1.28
N LYS A 7 9.22 -17.83 1.36
CA LYS A 7 10.56 -18.30 1.01
C LYS A 7 10.43 -19.45 -0.02
N PRO A 8 10.77 -19.23 -1.31
CA PRO A 8 11.32 -18.01 -1.91
C PRO A 8 10.32 -16.84 -1.92
N SER A 9 10.82 -15.61 -1.93
CA SER A 9 9.98 -14.40 -1.93
C SER A 9 9.51 -14.04 -3.34
N TYR A 10 8.31 -13.47 -3.44
CA TYR A 10 7.71 -13.06 -4.71
C TYR A 10 7.23 -11.59 -4.65
N PRO A 11 7.34 -10.86 -5.77
CA PRO A 11 6.87 -9.46 -5.84
C PRO A 11 5.37 -9.35 -5.62
N CYS A 12 4.88 -8.17 -5.24
CA CYS A 12 3.44 -7.88 -5.20
C CYS A 12 2.94 -7.54 -6.61
N CYS A 13 1.71 -7.93 -6.93
CA CYS A 13 1.08 -7.49 -8.18
C CYS A 13 0.72 -6.01 -8.11
N LYS A 14 0.77 -5.32 -9.26
CA LYS A 14 0.26 -3.95 -9.44
C LYS A 14 -1.24 -3.94 -9.69
N ASN A 15 -1.76 -5.00 -10.31
CA ASN A 15 -3.17 -5.18 -10.62
C ASN A 15 -3.78 -6.30 -9.77
N ASP A 16 -5.07 -6.20 -9.53
CA ASP A 16 -5.82 -7.17 -8.71
C ASP A 16 -6.36 -8.36 -9.52
N LYS A 17 -5.72 -8.71 -10.65
CA LYS A 17 -6.17 -9.79 -11.52
C LYS A 17 -5.71 -11.16 -11.01
N VAL A 18 -6.58 -11.82 -10.26
CA VAL A 18 -6.36 -13.18 -9.75
C VAL A 18 -6.34 -14.20 -10.88
N VAL A 19 -5.25 -14.97 -10.95
CA VAL A 19 -5.10 -16.12 -11.87
C VAL A 19 -4.94 -17.44 -11.14
N TYR A 20 -4.61 -17.40 -9.84
CA TYR A 20 -4.41 -18.59 -9.02
C TYR A 20 -4.63 -18.26 -7.54
N VAL A 21 -5.14 -19.22 -6.77
CA VAL A 21 -5.42 -19.05 -5.33
C VAL A 21 -4.94 -20.30 -4.59
N ASP A 22 -4.20 -20.10 -3.50
CA ASP A 22 -3.71 -21.18 -2.65
C ASP A 22 -3.86 -20.86 -1.15
N LYS A 23 -3.23 -21.68 -0.29
CA LYS A 23 -3.24 -21.50 1.17
C LYS A 23 -2.46 -20.27 1.65
N SER A 24 -1.59 -19.71 0.81
CA SER A 24 -0.80 -18.52 1.11
C SER A 24 -1.54 -17.24 0.73
N GLY A 25 -2.34 -17.27 -0.33
CA GLY A 25 -3.19 -16.16 -0.75
C GLY A 25 -3.60 -16.25 -2.22
N GLU A 26 -4.00 -15.11 -2.78
CA GLU A 26 -4.31 -14.99 -4.20
C GLU A 26 -3.04 -14.60 -4.97
N TRP A 27 -2.95 -14.96 -6.24
CA TRP A 27 -1.76 -14.79 -7.06
C TRP A 27 -2.12 -14.28 -8.45
N GLY A 28 -1.23 -13.43 -8.99
CA GLY A 28 -1.29 -12.86 -10.31
C GLY A 28 -0.03 -13.19 -11.12
N ILE A 29 -0.10 -12.92 -12.43
CA ILE A 29 1.06 -12.99 -13.32
C ILE A 29 1.20 -11.64 -14.04
N GLU A 30 2.35 -11.01 -13.89
CA GLU A 30 2.70 -9.75 -14.54
C GLU A 30 4.04 -9.90 -15.28
N ASN A 31 4.06 -9.56 -16.57
CA ASN A 31 5.25 -9.70 -17.42
C ASN A 31 5.86 -11.12 -17.40
N GLY A 32 5.01 -12.15 -17.32
CA GLY A 32 5.42 -13.55 -17.22
C GLY A 32 6.03 -13.95 -15.87
N LYS A 33 5.90 -13.13 -14.82
CA LYS A 33 6.40 -13.42 -13.47
C LYS A 33 5.24 -13.54 -12.48
N TRP A 34 5.35 -14.49 -11.56
CA TRP A 34 4.43 -14.67 -10.45
C TRP A 34 4.53 -13.51 -9.46
N CYS A 35 3.38 -13.02 -9.02
CA CYS A 35 3.25 -12.00 -8.00
C CYS A 35 2.09 -12.31 -7.05
N GLY A 36 2.20 -11.90 -5.79
CA GLY A 36 1.13 -12.08 -4.80
C GLY A 36 0.05 -11.02 -4.94
N ILE A 37 -1.20 -11.48 -5.00
CA ILE A 37 -2.42 -10.68 -4.88
C ILE A 37 -2.93 -10.80 -3.46
N GLY A 38 -2.66 -9.76 -2.71
CA GLY A 38 -3.14 -9.64 -1.35
C GLY A 38 -2.97 -8.19 -1.02
N ASN A 39 -3.73 -7.39 -1.79
CA ASN A 39 -3.61 -5.95 -2.00
C ASN A 39 -2.18 -5.54 -2.38
N GLY A 40 -1.99 -4.53 -3.21
CA GLY A 40 -0.72 -3.79 -3.27
C GLY A 40 -0.36 -3.10 -1.93
N TYR A 41 -0.75 -3.66 -0.78
CA TYR A 41 -0.49 -3.29 0.59
C TYR A 41 0.99 -3.46 0.88
N ASP A 42 1.77 -2.59 0.29
CA ASP A 42 2.90 -2.05 0.99
C ASP A 42 2.32 -1.13 2.08
N PRO A 43 2.37 -1.47 3.38
CA PRO A 43 1.98 -0.53 4.43
C PRO A 43 2.78 0.79 4.33
N SER A 44 3.86 0.82 3.54
CA SER A 44 4.60 2.04 3.24
C SER A 44 4.04 2.91 2.11
N ASN A 45 3.05 2.45 1.35
CA ASN A 45 2.39 3.22 0.28
C ASN A 45 0.85 3.20 0.33
N THR A 46 0.25 2.58 1.35
CA THR A 46 -1.18 2.74 1.61
C THR A 46 -1.45 3.98 2.45
N CYS A 47 -2.58 4.61 2.17
CA CYS A 47 -3.14 5.69 2.96
C CYS A 47 -4.67 5.58 2.90
N PHE A 48 -5.35 5.98 3.97
CA PHE A 48 -6.81 5.96 4.05
C PHE A 48 -7.50 6.77 2.93
N SER A 49 -6.83 7.81 2.44
CA SER A 49 -7.41 8.75 1.47
C SER A 49 -7.71 8.13 0.10
N LEU A 50 -7.06 7.01 -0.26
CA LEU A 50 -7.35 6.28 -1.49
C LEU A 50 -8.80 5.79 -1.52
N ALA A 51 -9.33 5.33 -0.37
CA ALA A 51 -10.72 4.90 -0.25
C ALA A 51 -11.72 6.08 -0.39
N LEU A 52 -11.24 7.30 -0.16
CA LEU A 52 -12.01 8.54 -0.31
C LEU A 52 -11.83 9.19 -1.71
N GLY A 53 -11.03 8.59 -2.59
CA GLY A 53 -10.74 9.11 -3.93
C GLY A 53 -9.61 10.16 -3.99
N TYR A 54 -8.80 10.27 -2.94
CA TYR A 54 -7.65 11.17 -2.87
C TYR A 54 -6.32 10.39 -2.95
N PRO A 55 -5.27 10.95 -3.57
CA PRO A 55 -3.96 10.31 -3.67
C PRO A 55 -3.25 10.26 -2.31
N CYS A 56 -2.26 9.37 -2.14
CA CYS A 56 -1.37 9.42 -0.98
C CYS A 56 -0.32 10.52 -1.13
N CYS A 57 0.04 11.17 -0.03
CA CYS A 57 1.13 12.14 0.01
C CYS A 57 2.46 11.42 -0.16
N GLN A 58 3.39 12.03 -0.90
CA GLN A 58 4.76 11.55 -1.01
C GLN A 58 5.56 11.84 0.26
N SER A 59 5.27 12.96 0.92
CA SER A 59 5.84 13.37 2.20
C SER A 59 4.93 13.02 3.37
N CYS A 60 5.53 12.99 4.56
CA CYS A 60 4.84 12.80 5.83
C CYS A 60 4.40 14.12 6.47
N LYS A 61 4.28 15.20 5.68
CA LYS A 61 3.92 16.52 6.22
C LYS A 61 2.41 16.63 6.44
N VAL A 62 1.99 16.47 7.68
CA VAL A 62 0.61 16.67 8.10
C VAL A 62 0.28 18.17 8.12
N LEU A 63 -0.79 18.56 7.45
CA LEU A 63 -1.36 19.92 7.46
C LEU A 63 -2.72 19.98 8.12
N TYR A 64 -3.46 18.87 8.11
CA TYR A 64 -4.80 18.77 8.67
C TYR A 64 -5.07 17.34 9.14
N THR A 65 -5.79 17.15 10.24
CA THR A 65 -6.14 15.83 10.76
C THR A 65 -7.63 15.81 11.05
N ASP A 66 -8.31 14.75 10.63
CA ASP A 66 -9.73 14.55 10.87
C ASP A 66 -10.04 13.11 11.33
N LYS A 67 -11.32 12.73 11.31
CA LYS A 67 -11.77 11.39 11.70
C LYS A 67 -11.33 10.29 10.74
N SER A 68 -10.96 10.64 9.51
CA SER A 68 -10.50 9.70 8.49
C SER A 68 -8.99 9.46 8.59
N GLY A 69 -8.22 10.48 8.97
CA GLY A 69 -6.81 10.37 9.28
C GLY A 69 -6.05 11.67 9.07
N ASP A 70 -4.74 11.55 8.85
CA ASP A 70 -3.85 12.69 8.62
C ASP A 70 -3.80 13.07 7.13
N TRP A 71 -3.94 14.35 6.84
CA TRP A 71 -3.96 14.92 5.50
C TRP A 71 -2.78 15.86 5.26
N GLY A 72 -2.27 15.82 4.03
CA GLY A 72 -1.29 16.75 3.52
C GLY A 72 -1.79 17.44 2.25
N VAL A 73 -1.01 18.42 1.78
CA VAL A 73 -1.25 19.11 0.51
C VAL A 73 0.06 19.15 -0.27
N GLU A 74 0.05 18.53 -1.44
CA GLU A 74 1.19 18.45 -2.35
C GLU A 74 0.76 18.82 -3.76
N ASN A 75 1.57 19.62 -4.46
CA ASN A 75 1.23 20.10 -5.81
C ASN A 75 -0.17 20.75 -5.90
N LYS A 76 -0.58 21.48 -4.84
CA LYS A 76 -1.90 22.10 -4.69
C LYS A 76 -3.08 21.11 -4.69
N LYS A 77 -2.84 19.84 -4.35
CA LYS A 77 -3.85 18.79 -4.23
C LYS A 77 -3.84 18.19 -2.83
N TRP A 78 -5.03 17.88 -2.32
CA TRP A 78 -5.20 17.12 -1.09
C TRP A 78 -4.72 15.69 -1.27
N CYS A 79 -4.02 15.19 -0.26
CA CYS A 79 -3.54 13.83 -0.22
C CYS A 79 -3.60 13.28 1.20
N GLY A 80 -3.75 11.96 1.34
CA GLY A 80 -3.69 11.28 2.64
C GLY A 80 -2.28 10.90 2.99
N ILE A 81 -1.93 11.13 4.25
CA ILE A 81 -0.64 10.75 4.80
C ILE A 81 -0.58 9.21 4.86
N LYS A 82 0.57 8.67 4.46
CA LYS A 82 0.80 7.22 4.40
C LYS A 82 0.86 6.63 5.80
N ASP A 83 0.45 5.38 5.93
CA ASP A 83 0.46 4.68 7.22
C ASP A 83 1.91 4.52 7.77
N SER A 84 2.91 4.44 6.88
CA SER A 84 4.34 4.49 7.24
C SER A 84 4.79 5.78 7.89
N CYS A 85 4.09 6.90 7.66
CA CYS A 85 4.40 8.18 8.28
C CYS A 85 3.92 8.25 9.74
N ALA A 86 2.92 7.46 10.10
CA ALA A 86 2.36 7.38 11.45
C ALA A 86 3.11 6.39 12.35
N SER A 87 4.03 5.61 11.79
CA SER A 87 4.83 4.64 12.54
C SER A 87 6.09 5.33 13.08
N PRO A 88 6.26 5.53 14.41
CA PRO A 88 7.61 5.52 14.95
C PRO A 88 8.18 4.15 14.59
N ILE A 89 9.38 4.16 14.05
CA ILE A 89 10.10 2.95 13.67
C ILE A 89 10.48 2.24 14.98
N GLU A 90 9.54 1.52 15.61
CA GLU A 90 9.88 0.34 16.41
C GLU A 90 9.89 -0.82 15.40
N ASN A 91 11.00 -1.50 15.16
CA ASN A 91 11.88 -2.06 16.17
C ASN A 91 13.27 -2.46 15.59
N PRO A 92 14.22 -2.92 16.42
CA PRO A 92 15.65 -2.58 16.47
C PRO A 92 16.57 -3.24 15.44
#